data_AF-A0A1Y3BKJ9-F1
#
_entry.id   AF-A0A1Y3BKJ9-F1
#
_cell.length_a   1.000
_cell.length_b   1.000
_cell.length_c   1.000
_cell.angle_alpha   90.00
_cell.angle_beta   90.00
_cell.angle_gamma   90.00
#
_symmetry.space_group_name_H-M   'P 1'
#
loop_
_entity.id
_entity.type
_entity.pdbx_description
1 polymer ?
#
loop_
_entity_poly.entity_id
_entity_poly.type
_entity_poly.pdbx_seq_one_letter_code
_entity_poly.pdbx_strand_id
1 'polypeptide(L)' 'GQFSENETNEVNFREIPSHILQKVCSYFTYKVRYANSASEIPEFQIDPEIALELLMAANFLDC' A
#
# COMPACT_ATOMS: atom_id res chain seq x y z
N GLY A 1 -3.60 -16.48 -19.19
CA GLY A 1 -2.42 -15.60 -19.24
C GLY A 1 -1.35 -16.25 -18.40
N GLN A 2 -0.16 -16.46 -18.95
CA GLN A 2 1.00 -16.80 -18.13
C GLN A 2 1.37 -15.52 -17.37
N PHE A 3 1.00 -15.44 -16.10
CA PHE A 3 1.38 -14.33 -15.24
C PHE A 3 2.80 -14.59 -14.73
N SER A 4 3.78 -13.83 -15.22
CA SER A 4 5.20 -13.96 -14.84
C SER A 4 5.48 -13.62 -13.37
N GLU A 5 4.53 -13.00 -12.67
CA GLU A 5 4.68 -12.55 -11.28
C GLU A 5 4.83 -13.72 -10.29
N ASN A 6 4.26 -14.89 -10.61
CA ASN A 6 4.36 -16.09 -9.78
C ASN A 6 5.76 -16.75 -9.80
N GLU A 7 6.62 -16.40 -10.75
CA GLU A 7 7.93 -17.04 -10.91
C GLU A 7 9.06 -16.21 -10.28
N THR A 8 8.96 -14.88 -10.24
CA THR A 8 10.04 -14.00 -9.79
C THR A 8 9.80 -13.35 -8.43
N ASN A 9 8.55 -13.30 -7.92
CA ASN A 9 8.17 -12.53 -6.71
C ASN A 9 8.59 -11.04 -6.77
N GLU A 10 8.72 -10.48 -7.97
CA GLU A 10 9.12 -9.09 -8.20
C GLU A 10 8.02 -8.34 -8.95
N VAL A 11 7.71 -7.13 -8.47
CA VAL A 11 6.76 -6.21 -9.12
C VAL A 11 7.46 -4.87 -9.35
N ASN A 12 7.42 -4.39 -10.60
CA ASN A 12 8.04 -3.13 -11.00
C ASN A 12 6.97 -2.04 -11.19
N PHE A 13 6.91 -1.08 -10.27
CA PHE A 13 6.04 0.09 -10.40
C PHE A 13 6.76 1.24 -11.10
N ARG A 14 6.30 1.60 -12.31
CA ARG A 14 6.85 2.74 -13.07
C ARG A 14 6.21 4.07 -12.69
N GLU A 15 4.98 4.03 -12.21
CA GLU A 15 4.15 5.22 -11.96
C GLU A 15 4.03 5.56 -10.47
N ILE A 16 4.42 4.64 -9.58
CA ILE A 16 4.37 4.86 -8.13
C ILE A 16 5.77 5.28 -7.65
N PRO A 17 5.96 6.51 -7.15
CA PRO A 17 7.23 6.95 -6.62
C PRO A 17 7.55 6.29 -5.27
N SER A 18 8.83 6.24 -4.91
CA SER A 18 9.33 5.50 -3.74
C SER A 18 8.70 5.93 -2.41
N HIS A 19 8.51 7.24 -2.20
CA HIS A 19 7.93 7.78 -0.96
C HIS A 19 6.45 7.39 -0.78
N ILE A 20 5.71 7.22 -1.88
CA ILE A 20 4.33 6.70 -1.85
C ILE A 20 4.33 5.20 -1.62
N LEU A 21 5.18 4.45 -2.33
CA LEU A 21 5.27 3.00 -2.17
C LEU A 21 5.65 2.60 -0.74
N GLN A 22 6.55 3.35 -0.10
CA GLN A 22 6.88 3.15 1.32
C GLN A 22 5.64 3.28 2.22
N LYS A 23 4.77 4.25 1.95
CA LYS A 23 3.54 4.46 2.72
C LYS A 23 2.52 3.35 2.47
N VAL A 24 2.40 2.87 1.23
CA VAL A 24 1.58 1.71 0.87
C VAL A 24 2.05 0.44 1.60
N CYS A 25 3.35 0.15 1.63
CA CYS A 25 3.88 -0.99 2.38
C CYS A 25 3.60 -0.89 3.88
N SER A 26 3.68 0.33 4.44
CA SER A 26 3.30 0.60 5.83
C SER A 26 1.81 0.32 6.07
N TYR A 27 0.96 0.72 5.12
CA TYR A 27 -0.47 0.44 5.16
C TYR A 27 -0.77 -1.06 5.09
N PHE A 28 -0.09 -1.84 4.25
CA PHE A 28 -0.29 -3.29 4.19
C PHE A 28 0.00 -3.97 5.53
N THR A 29 1.09 -3.58 6.18
CA THR A 29 1.43 -4.10 7.52
C THR A 29 0.36 -3.71 8.54
N TYR A 30 -0.05 -2.43 8.53
CA TYR A 30 -1.11 -1.92 9.39
C TYR A 30 -2.44 -2.68 9.19
N LYS A 31 -2.89 -2.83 7.94
CA LYS A 31 -4.12 -3.53 7.55
C LYS A 31 -4.12 -4.96 8.07
N VAL A 32 -3.06 -5.74 7.78
CA VAL A 32 -2.95 -7.13 8.24
C VAL A 32 -2.93 -7.22 9.78
N ARG A 33 -2.19 -6.31 10.44
CA ARG A 33 -2.06 -6.30 11.89
C ARG A 33 -3.37 -6.01 12.62
N TYR A 34 -4.22 -5.16 12.04
CA TYR A 34 -5.43 -4.65 12.70
C TYR A 34 -6.75 -5.17 12.11
N ALA A 35 -6.75 -5.87 10.97
CA ALA A 35 -7.97 -6.36 10.31
C ALA A 35 -8.90 -7.18 11.21
N ASN A 36 -8.36 -7.96 12.14
CA ASN A 36 -9.11 -8.79 13.07
C ASN A 36 -8.81 -8.46 14.55
N SER A 37 -8.29 -7.25 14.81
CA SER A 37 -7.92 -6.87 16.18
C SER A 37 -9.16 -6.49 16.98
N ALA A 38 -9.30 -7.07 18.18
CA ALA A 38 -10.30 -6.64 19.17
C ALA A 38 -9.81 -5.48 20.05
N SER A 39 -8.56 -5.04 19.86
CA SER A 39 -7.99 -3.88 20.54
C SER A 39 -8.36 -2.58 19.85
N GLU A 40 -8.12 -1.45 20.53
CA GLU A 40 -8.13 -0.14 19.90
C GLU A 40 -7.19 -0.11 18.69
N ILE A 41 -7.67 0.48 17.59
CA ILE A 41 -6.97 0.58 16.32
C ILE A 41 -6.36 1.99 16.26
N PRO A 42 -5.03 2.13 16.19
CA PRO A 42 -4.38 3.44 16.14
C PRO A 42 -4.64 4.12 14.79
N GLU A 43 -4.64 5.45 14.76
CA GLU A 43 -4.82 6.18 13.51
C GLU A 43 -3.63 6.01 12.55
N PHE A 44 -3.92 5.71 11.29
CA PHE A 44 -2.90 5.69 10.23
C PHE A 44 -2.67 7.11 9.71
N GLN A 45 -1.64 7.76 10.23
CA GLN A 45 -1.30 9.14 9.88
C GLN A 45 -0.91 9.27 8.40
N ILE A 46 -1.56 10.18 7.67
CA ILE A 46 -1.23 10.51 6.27
C ILE A 46 -0.91 12.00 6.22
N ASP A 47 0.25 12.33 5.67
CA ASP A 47 0.63 13.72 5.47
C ASP A 47 -0.24 14.35 4.36
N PRO A 48 -0.85 15.53 4.59
CA PRO A 48 -1.60 16.24 3.55
C PRO A 48 -0.84 16.41 2.23
N GLU A 49 0.49 16.55 2.28
CA GLU A 49 1.31 16.75 1.08
C GLU A 49 1.29 15.54 0.13
N ILE A 50 1.15 14.31 0.65
CA ILE A 50 1.18 13.08 -0.14
C ILE A 50 -0.21 12.46 -0.35
N ALA A 51 -1.26 13.04 0.24
CA ALA A 51 -2.58 12.42 0.33
C ALA A 51 -3.20 12.11 -1.05
N LEU A 52 -3.04 13.03 -2.02
CA LEU A 52 -3.56 12.85 -3.38
C LEU A 52 -2.83 11.75 -4.14
N GLU A 53 -1.50 11.72 -4.06
CA GLU A 53 -0.69 10.69 -4.72
C GLU A 53 -0.94 9.30 -4.11
N LEU A 54 -1.06 9.23 -2.79
CA LEU A 54 -1.41 8.00 -2.08
C LEU A 54 -2.80 7.50 -2.47
N LEU A 55 -3.78 8.40 -2.65
CA LEU A 55 -5.12 8.05 -3.14
C LEU A 55 -5.08 7.46 -4.55
N MET A 56 -4.30 8.05 -5.46
CA MET A 56 -4.13 7.51 -6.81
C MET A 56 -3.48 6.12 -6.79
N ALA A 57 -2.44 5.93 -5.95
CA ALA A 57 -1.80 4.64 -5.78
C ALA A 57 -2.74 3.59 -5.18
N ALA A 58 -3.54 3.96 -4.17
CA ALA A 58 -4.53 3.06 -3.57
C ALA A 58 -5.59 2.61 -4.59
N ASN A 59 -6.08 3.54 -5.43
CA ASN A 59 -7.00 3.21 -6.51
C ASN A 59 -6.36 2.29 -7.57
N PHE A 60 -5.09 2.52 -7.92
CA PHE A 60 -4.37 1.67 -8.86
C PHE A 60 -4.14 0.25 -8.33
N LEU A 61 -3.86 0.12 -7.03
CA LEU A 61 -3.58 -1.16 -6.37
C LEU A 61 -4.83 -1.89 -5.85
N ASP A 62 -6.01 -1.27 -5.96
CA ASP A 62 -7.30 -1.78 -5.48
C ASP A 62 -7.26 -2.23 -3.99
N CYS A 63 -6.72 -1.36 -3.11
CA CYS A 63 -6.37 -1.74 -1.73
C CYS A 63 -6.83 -0.81 -0.61
#